data_AF-A0A180FWN8-F1
#
_entry.id   AF-A0A180FWN8-F1
#
_cell.length_a   1.000
_cell.length_b   1.000
_cell.length_c   1.000
_cell.angle_alpha   90.00
_cell.angle_beta   90.00
_cell.angle_gamma   90.00
#
_symmetry.space_group_name_H-M   'P 1'
#
loop_
_entity.id
_entity.type
_entity.pdbx_description
1 polymer ?
#
loop_
_entity_poly.entity_id
_entity_poly.type
_entity_poly.pdbx_seq_one_letter_code
_entity_poly.pdbx_strand_id
1 'polypeptide(L)'
;MAAPAARQHKSEEPDLPDTPAPQPVNSQRQPLKKSSDLPSQPSTQMDVTTSFKLFVSKRGKKNIKNWMPVPSEVDFNVTIIPGKTTLEEFQSLVASGCDKAVANTGSLVLEVLGKNKKKHELNWFVSIPRVKGWFKCDWVKITDVDSYQLWIDAFLNTKVKNPEAFLTLRMTNPTT
;
A
#
# COMPACT_ATOMS: atom_id res chain seq x y z
N MET A 1 -63.65 -23.37 -6.29
CA MET A 1 -62.21 -23.03 -6.48
C MET A 1 -61.60 -22.79 -5.11
N ALA A 2 -60.40 -23.34 -4.90
CA ALA A 2 -59.43 -23.07 -3.83
C ALA A 2 -59.78 -23.42 -2.36
N ALA A 3 -59.11 -24.50 -1.95
CA ALA A 3 -58.65 -25.06 -0.67
C ALA A 3 -58.68 -24.26 0.67
N PRO A 4 -58.59 -24.99 1.82
CA PRO A 4 -59.30 -24.66 3.04
C PRO A 4 -58.45 -24.57 4.34
N ALA A 5 -59.16 -24.21 5.40
CA ALA A 5 -59.17 -24.74 6.77
C ALA A 5 -57.93 -24.67 7.68
N ALA A 6 -58.23 -24.06 8.82
CA ALA A 6 -57.50 -24.02 10.09
C ALA A 6 -57.30 -25.39 10.76
N ARG A 7 -56.18 -25.45 11.51
CA ARG A 7 -55.92 -26.11 12.82
C ARG A 7 -56.88 -27.23 13.27
N GLN A 8 -56.33 -28.39 13.66
CA GLN A 8 -56.06 -28.77 15.07
C GLN A 8 -55.46 -30.19 15.21
N HIS A 9 -54.56 -30.30 16.20
CA HIS A 9 -54.14 -31.44 17.06
C HIS A 9 -54.27 -32.91 16.59
N LYS A 10 -53.21 -33.71 16.82
CA LYS A 10 -53.10 -34.71 17.92
C LYS A 10 -52.11 -35.85 17.60
N SER A 11 -51.30 -36.18 18.62
CA SER A 11 -50.59 -37.45 18.91
C SER A 11 -49.61 -38.05 17.91
N GLU A 12 -48.36 -38.23 18.34
CA GLU A 12 -47.77 -39.57 18.59
C GLU A 12 -46.42 -39.41 19.33
N GLU A 13 -46.25 -40.11 20.45
CA GLU A 13 -44.95 -40.41 21.09
C GLU A 13 -44.55 -41.81 20.58
N PRO A 14 -43.27 -42.07 20.26
CA PRO A 14 -42.68 -43.25 20.89
C PRO A 14 -41.17 -43.17 21.22
N ASP A 15 -40.89 -43.77 22.38
CA ASP A 15 -39.75 -44.60 22.79
C ASP A 15 -38.35 -43.98 22.99
N LEU A 16 -38.03 -43.77 24.28
CA LEU A 16 -36.68 -43.87 24.83
C LEU A 16 -36.12 -45.30 24.64
N PRO A 17 -34.82 -45.42 24.34
CA PRO A 17 -34.01 -46.47 24.94
C PRO A 17 -33.07 -45.91 26.01
N ASP A 18 -32.97 -46.68 27.10
CA ASP A 18 -32.16 -46.56 28.30
C ASP A 18 -30.90 -45.68 28.24
N THR A 19 -30.76 -44.82 29.25
CA THR A 19 -29.51 -44.14 29.58
C THR A 19 -28.59 -45.09 30.36
N PRO A 20 -27.38 -45.44 29.87
CA PRO A 20 -26.34 -45.94 30.74
C PRO A 20 -25.62 -44.75 31.39
N ALA A 21 -25.39 -44.85 32.71
CA ALA A 21 -24.69 -43.86 33.52
C ALA A 21 -23.34 -43.40 32.93
N PRO A 22 -22.91 -42.15 33.18
CA PRO A 22 -21.64 -41.63 32.65
C PRO A 22 -20.45 -42.38 33.27
N GLN A 23 -19.67 -43.06 32.43
CA GLN A 23 -18.36 -43.56 32.80
C GLN A 23 -17.30 -42.45 32.70
N PRO A 24 -16.26 -42.45 33.55
CA PRO A 24 -15.26 -41.39 33.54
C PRO A 24 -14.46 -41.42 32.23
N VAL A 25 -14.58 -40.35 31.44
CA VAL A 25 -13.80 -40.19 30.21
C VAL A 25 -12.32 -40.06 30.56
N ASN A 26 -11.58 -41.14 30.30
CA ASN A 26 -10.12 -41.16 30.35
C ASN A 26 -9.61 -40.20 29.28
N SER A 27 -9.11 -39.03 29.70
CA SER A 27 -8.55 -38.01 28.81
C SER A 27 -7.19 -38.45 28.27
N GLN A 28 -7.19 -39.29 27.23
CA GLN A 28 -6.05 -39.36 26.32
C GLN A 28 -6.09 -38.15 25.39
N ARG A 29 -5.32 -37.11 25.74
CA ARG A 29 -5.00 -36.00 24.84
C ARG A 29 -4.33 -36.55 23.59
N GLN A 30 -5.04 -36.62 22.48
CA GLN A 30 -4.41 -36.59 21.17
C GLN A 30 -3.92 -35.15 20.90
N PRO A 31 -2.66 -34.93 20.47
CA PRO A 31 -2.23 -33.60 20.08
C PRO A 31 -2.95 -33.20 18.79
N LEU A 32 -3.72 -32.11 18.84
CA LEU A 32 -4.20 -31.42 17.64
C LEU A 32 -2.99 -31.13 16.75
N LYS A 33 -3.02 -31.66 15.52
CA LYS A 33 -2.08 -31.28 14.46
C LYS A 33 -2.26 -29.79 14.18
N LYS A 34 -1.28 -29.01 14.61
CA LYS A 34 -1.12 -27.59 14.27
C LYS A 34 -0.82 -27.52 12.77
N SER A 35 -1.83 -27.23 11.97
CA SER A 35 -1.64 -26.85 10.57
C SER A 35 -1.30 -25.36 10.54
N SER A 36 -0.02 -25.04 10.70
CA SER A 36 0.52 -23.70 10.44
C SER A 36 2.05 -23.75 10.38
N ASP A 37 2.57 -24.53 9.44
CA ASP A 37 3.93 -24.39 8.93
C ASP A 37 3.82 -24.30 7.39
N LEU A 38 3.21 -23.20 6.92
CA LEU A 38 3.68 -22.65 5.65
C LEU A 38 5.00 -21.94 5.97
N PRO A 39 6.09 -22.20 5.24
CA PRO A 39 7.26 -21.35 5.35
C PRO A 39 6.82 -19.94 4.97
N SER A 40 6.77 -19.05 5.97
CA SER A 40 6.70 -17.61 5.76
C SER A 40 7.83 -17.27 4.81
N GLN A 41 7.54 -17.09 3.52
CA GLN A 41 8.53 -16.63 2.57
C GLN A 41 9.17 -15.38 3.17
N PRO A 42 10.50 -15.23 3.15
CA PRO A 42 11.12 -13.98 3.55
C PRO A 42 10.50 -12.92 2.65
N SER A 43 9.72 -12.00 3.23
CA SER A 43 9.14 -10.90 2.48
C SER A 43 10.31 -10.04 2.04
N THR A 44 10.72 -10.17 0.78
CA THR A 44 11.75 -9.32 0.17
C THR A 44 11.29 -7.89 0.33
N GLN A 45 11.95 -7.11 1.19
CA GLN A 45 11.66 -5.69 1.34
C GLN A 45 12.39 -4.90 0.26
N MET A 46 11.78 -3.82 -0.18
CA MET A 46 12.35 -2.89 -1.15
C MET A 46 12.45 -1.53 -0.47
N ASP A 47 13.66 -1.14 -0.10
CA ASP A 47 13.93 0.20 0.43
C ASP A 47 14.15 1.18 -0.72
N VAL A 48 13.32 2.22 -0.76
CA VAL A 48 13.31 3.22 -1.81
C VAL A 48 13.89 4.52 -1.28
N THR A 49 15.10 4.85 -1.73
CA THR A 49 15.73 6.14 -1.46
C THR A 49 15.00 7.23 -2.23
N THR A 50 14.41 8.17 -1.50
CA THR A 50 13.50 9.17 -2.04
C THR A 50 14.06 10.57 -1.89
N SER A 51 14.03 11.32 -2.98
CA SER A 51 14.35 12.75 -3.04
C SER A 51 13.16 13.51 -3.65
N PHE A 52 13.06 14.82 -3.41
CA PHE A 52 12.03 15.62 -4.05
C PHE A 52 12.47 17.03 -4.43
N LYS A 53 11.74 17.61 -5.38
CA LYS A 53 11.74 19.03 -5.70
C LYS A 53 10.30 19.49 -5.94
N LEU A 54 9.72 20.12 -4.93
CA LEU A 54 8.34 20.59 -4.93
C LEU A 54 8.29 22.11 -5.07
N PHE A 55 7.10 22.65 -5.36
CA PHE A 55 6.85 24.09 -5.36
C PHE A 55 5.82 24.44 -4.29
N VAL A 56 6.23 25.22 -3.29
CA VAL A 56 5.33 25.67 -2.21
C VAL A 56 4.93 27.11 -2.48
N SER A 57 3.64 27.41 -2.37
CA SER A 57 3.16 28.78 -2.52
C SER A 57 3.38 29.57 -1.23
N LYS A 58 4.12 30.66 -1.31
CA LYS A 58 4.19 31.68 -0.26
C LYS A 58 3.38 32.90 -0.68
N ARG A 59 2.56 33.42 0.24
CA ARG A 59 1.85 34.69 0.05
C ARG A 59 2.82 35.82 0.39
N GLY A 60 3.10 36.69 -0.58
CA GLY A 60 3.88 37.90 -0.35
C GLY A 60 3.08 39.02 0.32
N LYS A 61 3.75 40.14 0.61
CA LYS A 61 3.16 41.34 1.25
C LYS A 61 1.94 41.95 0.53
N LYS A 62 1.69 41.58 -0.73
CA LYS A 62 0.57 42.05 -1.56
C LYS A 62 -0.45 40.94 -1.91
N ASN A 63 -0.50 39.83 -1.16
CA ASN A 63 -1.28 38.63 -1.51
C ASN A 63 -0.94 37.99 -2.87
N ILE A 64 0.15 38.42 -3.51
CA ILE A 64 0.68 37.76 -4.71
C ILE A 64 1.21 36.39 -4.32
N LYS A 65 0.72 35.36 -5.02
CA LYS A 65 1.10 33.96 -4.81
C LYS A 65 2.41 33.69 -5.54
N ASN A 66 3.51 33.58 -4.79
CA ASN A 66 4.81 33.22 -5.34
C ASN A 66 5.07 31.74 -5.09
N TRP A 67 5.46 31.00 -6.13
CA TRP A 67 5.82 29.60 -6.03
C TRP A 67 7.33 29.47 -5.87
N MET A 68 7.76 28.98 -4.72
CA MET A 68 9.17 28.80 -4.41
C MET A 68 9.54 27.31 -4.54
N PRO A 69 10.64 26.98 -5.22
CA PRO A 69 11.13 25.61 -5.24
C PRO A 69 11.63 25.22 -3.84
N VAL A 70 11.26 24.02 -3.42
CA VAL A 70 11.63 23.41 -2.14
C VAL A 70 12.17 22.02 -2.45
N PRO A 71 13.50 21.83 -2.49
CA PRO A 71 14.10 20.52 -2.60
C PRO A 71 14.08 19.78 -1.25
N SER A 72 14.24 18.46 -1.28
CA SER A 72 14.67 17.71 -0.11
C SER A 72 16.10 18.11 0.23
N GLU A 73 16.36 18.50 1.47
CA GLU A 73 17.73 18.76 1.95
C GLU A 73 18.51 17.46 2.14
N VAL A 74 17.80 16.39 2.53
CA VAL A 74 18.34 15.05 2.75
C VAL A 74 17.37 14.05 2.13
N ASP A 75 17.92 13.03 1.48
CA ASP A 75 17.15 11.90 0.97
C ASP A 75 16.64 11.03 2.13
N PHE A 76 15.48 10.41 1.96
CA PHE A 76 14.88 9.55 2.98
C PHE A 76 14.40 8.24 2.39
N ASN A 77 14.32 7.19 3.20
CA ASN A 77 13.90 5.88 2.74
C ASN A 77 12.41 5.64 2.97
N VAL A 78 11.77 5.04 1.97
CA VAL A 78 10.42 4.49 2.07
C VAL A 78 10.52 2.99 1.83
N THR A 79 10.10 2.20 2.82
CA THR A 79 10.11 0.74 2.72
C THR A 79 8.80 0.26 2.11
N ILE A 80 8.91 -0.59 1.08
CA ILE A 80 7.80 -1.24 0.38
C ILE A 80 7.91 -2.74 0.62
N ILE A 81 6.76 -3.40 0.81
CA ILE A 81 6.65 -4.85 0.76
C ILE A 81 5.95 -5.22 -0.57
N PRO A 82 6.69 -5.69 -1.58
CA PRO A 82 6.14 -6.15 -2.85
C PRO A 82 4.97 -7.12 -2.67
N GLY A 83 3.89 -6.91 -3.43
CA GLY A 83 2.66 -7.68 -3.34
C GLY A 83 1.76 -7.36 -2.14
N LYS A 84 2.21 -6.53 -1.19
CA LYS A 84 1.39 -6.06 -0.06
C LYS A 84 1.13 -4.57 -0.10
N THR A 85 2.19 -3.79 -0.31
CA THR A 85 2.09 -2.32 -0.39
C THR A 85 1.48 -1.95 -1.74
N THR A 86 0.30 -1.34 -1.69
CA THR A 86 -0.39 -0.81 -2.87
C THR A 86 0.23 0.51 -3.33
N LEU A 87 -0.12 0.96 -4.55
CA LEU A 87 0.32 2.26 -5.04
C LEU A 87 -0.15 3.41 -4.14
N GLU A 88 -1.40 3.37 -3.66
CA GLU A 88 -1.97 4.41 -2.79
C GLU A 88 -1.25 4.46 -1.43
N GLU A 89 -0.95 3.29 -0.86
CA GLU A 89 -0.17 3.20 0.38
C GLU A 89 1.25 3.72 0.17
N PHE A 90 1.90 3.33 -0.93
CA PHE A 90 3.23 3.84 -1.28
C PHE A 90 3.24 5.36 -1.42
N GLN A 91 2.28 5.93 -2.15
CA GLN A 91 2.14 7.38 -2.29
C GLN A 91 1.90 8.08 -0.95
N SER A 92 1.12 7.46 -0.06
CA SER A 92 0.87 7.96 1.30
C SER A 92 2.14 7.92 2.16
N LEU A 93 2.94 6.86 2.06
CA LEU A 93 4.23 6.74 2.74
C LEU A 93 5.22 7.81 2.25
N VAL A 94 5.30 8.03 0.94
CA VAL A 94 6.13 9.09 0.37
C VAL A 94 5.67 10.47 0.83
N ALA A 95 4.37 10.74 0.85
CA ALA A 95 3.84 12.00 1.36
C ALA A 95 4.21 12.22 2.84
N SER A 96 4.10 11.17 3.67
CA SER A 96 4.52 11.24 5.07
C SER A 96 6.03 11.51 5.19
N GLY A 97 6.85 10.86 4.36
CA GLY A 97 8.30 11.10 4.32
C GLY A 97 8.64 12.53 3.88
N CYS A 98 7.94 13.08 2.88
CA CYS A 98 8.07 14.48 2.49
C CYS A 98 7.79 15.42 3.66
N ASP A 99 6.68 15.23 4.38
CA ASP A 99 6.31 16.10 5.50
C ASP A 99 7.35 16.09 6.64
N LYS A 100 7.93 14.92 6.91
CA LYS A 100 9.02 14.77 7.88
C LYS A 100 10.30 15.46 7.42
N ALA A 101 10.62 15.41 6.13
CA ALA A 101 11.81 16.04 5.57
C ALA A 101 11.66 17.57 5.50
N VAL A 102 10.50 18.07 5.06
CA VAL A 102 10.16 19.50 5.04
C VAL A 102 8.68 19.68 5.37
N ALA A 103 8.39 20.38 6.46
CA ALA A 103 7.03 20.59 6.96
C ALA A 103 6.09 21.17 5.90
N ASN A 104 4.84 20.68 5.90
CA ASN A 104 3.73 21.04 4.99
C ASN A 104 3.89 20.54 3.55
N THR A 105 4.94 19.80 3.22
CA THR A 105 5.10 19.24 1.87
C THR A 105 4.29 17.96 1.66
N GLY A 106 4.07 17.15 2.70
CA GLY A 106 3.23 15.95 2.58
C GLY A 106 1.78 16.28 2.25
N SER A 107 1.22 17.30 2.92
CA SER A 107 -0.11 17.81 2.61
C SER A 107 -0.22 18.26 1.15
N LEU A 108 0.81 18.92 0.61
CA LEU A 108 0.84 19.32 -0.80
C LEU A 108 0.82 18.11 -1.75
N VAL A 109 1.61 17.06 -1.44
CA VAL A 109 1.62 15.82 -2.24
C VAL A 109 0.25 15.16 -2.23
N LEU A 110 -0.36 14.98 -1.07
CA LEU A 110 -1.70 14.39 -0.94
C LEU A 110 -2.78 15.22 -1.63
N GLU A 111 -2.70 16.55 -1.57
CA GLU A 111 -3.63 17.43 -2.27
C GLU A 111 -3.56 17.27 -3.80
N VAL A 112 -2.36 17.06 -4.36
CA VAL A 112 -2.19 16.84 -5.81
C VAL A 112 -2.70 15.46 -6.23
N LEU A 113 -2.55 14.45 -5.36
CA LEU A 113 -3.06 13.09 -5.58
C LEU A 113 -4.58 12.99 -5.41
N GLY A 114 -5.18 13.82 -4.56
CA GLY A 114 -6.60 13.80 -4.23
C GLY A 114 -7.52 14.22 -5.39
N LYS A 115 -8.83 14.08 -5.15
CA LYS A 115 -9.90 14.41 -6.13
C LYS A 115 -9.89 15.89 -6.57
N ASN A 116 -9.35 16.76 -5.72
CA ASN A 116 -9.13 18.16 -6.03
C ASN A 116 -7.79 18.31 -6.77
N LYS A 117 -7.64 17.67 -7.94
CA LYS A 117 -6.47 17.81 -8.80
C LYS A 117 -6.21 19.30 -8.99
N LYS A 118 -5.27 19.84 -8.21
CA LYS A 118 -4.79 21.21 -8.43
C LYS A 118 -4.17 21.23 -9.83
N LYS A 119 -4.02 22.41 -10.40
CA LYS A 119 -3.41 22.66 -11.73
C LYS A 119 -1.92 22.25 -11.80
N HIS A 120 -1.45 21.35 -10.95
CA HIS A 120 -0.05 21.02 -10.75
C HIS A 120 0.15 19.54 -10.96
N GLU A 121 1.10 19.22 -11.83
CA GLU A 121 1.49 17.85 -12.12
C GLU A 121 2.63 17.43 -11.18
N LEU A 122 2.49 16.25 -10.60
CA LEU A 122 3.51 15.62 -9.77
C LEU A 122 4.05 14.40 -10.50
N ASN A 123 5.34 14.44 -10.83
CA ASN A 123 6.03 13.40 -11.56
C ASN A 123 6.77 12.49 -10.59
N TRP A 124 6.47 11.19 -10.65
CA TRP A 124 7.05 10.14 -9.82
C TRP A 124 8.11 9.38 -10.61
N PHE A 125 9.34 9.90 -10.65
CA PHE A 125 10.41 9.27 -11.43
C PHE A 125 11.10 8.18 -10.64
N VAL A 126 11.08 6.96 -11.14
CA VAL A 126 11.70 5.81 -10.48
C VAL A 126 12.90 5.29 -11.25
N SER A 127 13.83 4.68 -10.52
CA SER A 127 15.00 4.04 -11.11
C SER A 127 15.52 2.90 -10.24
N ILE A 128 16.25 2.00 -10.89
CA ILE A 128 16.97 0.88 -10.29
C ILE A 128 18.37 0.89 -10.92
N PRO A 129 19.38 1.48 -10.26
CA PRO A 129 20.72 1.56 -10.82
C PRO A 129 21.24 0.19 -11.23
N ARG A 130 21.99 0.16 -12.34
CA ARG A 130 22.55 -1.07 -12.94
C ARG A 130 21.51 -1.97 -13.62
N VAL A 131 20.24 -1.58 -13.69
CA VAL A 131 19.21 -2.28 -14.47
C VAL A 131 18.88 -1.47 -15.72
N LYS A 132 19.08 -2.08 -16.90
CA LYS A 132 18.84 -1.43 -18.19
C LYS A 132 17.37 -1.04 -18.36
N GLY A 133 17.11 0.18 -18.81
CA GLY A 133 15.76 0.74 -18.96
C GLY A 133 15.18 1.29 -17.66
N TRP A 134 15.94 1.22 -16.56
CA TRP A 134 15.58 1.74 -15.25
C TRP A 134 16.66 2.68 -14.70
N PHE A 135 17.53 3.22 -15.54
CA PHE A 135 18.50 4.24 -15.12
C PHE A 135 17.79 5.55 -14.80
N LYS A 136 18.42 6.39 -13.98
CA LYS A 136 17.89 7.73 -13.66
C LYS A 136 17.63 8.59 -14.91
N CYS A 137 18.43 8.40 -15.97
CA CYS A 137 18.27 9.12 -17.24
C CYS A 137 17.14 8.58 -18.13
N ASP A 138 16.56 7.42 -17.82
CA ASP A 138 15.45 6.85 -18.58
C ASP A 138 14.12 7.53 -18.24
N TRP A 139 14.09 8.35 -17.16
CA TRP A 139 12.93 9.14 -16.73
C TRP A 139 11.62 8.33 -16.62
N VAL A 140 11.72 7.07 -16.20
CA VAL A 140 10.56 6.19 -16.03
C VAL A 140 9.62 6.77 -14.97
N LYS A 141 8.35 6.96 -15.33
CA LYS A 141 7.32 7.53 -14.46
C LYS A 141 6.37 6.45 -13.96
N ILE A 142 5.99 6.55 -12.70
CA ILE A 142 4.80 5.86 -12.18
C ILE A 142 3.59 6.77 -12.42
N THR A 143 2.64 6.31 -13.25
CA THR A 143 1.40 7.03 -13.58
C THR A 143 0.14 6.32 -13.07
N ASP A 144 0.25 5.01 -12.82
CA ASP A 144 -0.85 4.11 -12.54
C ASP A 144 -0.32 2.84 -11.84
N VAL A 145 -1.24 1.92 -11.52
CA VAL A 145 -0.91 0.67 -10.84
C VAL A 145 -0.01 -0.21 -11.70
N ASP A 146 -0.18 -0.22 -13.02
CA ASP A 146 0.59 -1.09 -13.92
C ASP A 146 2.07 -0.66 -14.00
N SER A 147 2.33 0.64 -14.16
CA SER A 147 3.68 1.21 -14.13
C SER A 147 4.37 1.02 -12.77
N TYR A 148 3.60 1.05 -11.68
CA TYR A 148 4.10 0.70 -10.34
C TYR A 148 4.49 -0.77 -10.24
N GLN A 149 3.64 -1.69 -10.70
CA GLN A 149 3.94 -3.12 -10.69
C GLN A 149 5.12 -3.47 -11.59
N LEU A 150 5.22 -2.86 -12.78
CA LEU A 150 6.38 -3.06 -13.66
C LEU A 150 7.70 -2.69 -12.99
N TRP A 151 7.70 -1.63 -12.18
CA TRP A 151 8.89 -1.23 -11.43
C TRP A 151 9.23 -2.21 -10.30
N ILE A 152 8.23 -2.68 -9.55
CA ILE A 152 8.41 -3.72 -8.54
C ILE A 152 8.95 -5.01 -9.18
N ASP A 153 8.35 -5.46 -10.28
CA ASP A 153 8.76 -6.66 -10.99
C ASP A 153 10.18 -6.53 -11.53
N ALA A 154 10.57 -5.36 -12.04
CA ALA A 154 11.94 -5.10 -12.46
C ALA A 154 12.94 -5.19 -11.28
N PHE A 155 12.55 -4.72 -10.10
CA PHE A 155 13.36 -4.82 -8.89
C PHE A 155 13.48 -6.28 -8.41
N LEU A 156 12.39 -7.05 -8.43
CA LEU A 156 12.38 -8.43 -7.96
C LEU A 156 13.10 -9.40 -8.91
N ASN A 157 12.99 -9.18 -10.23
CA ASN A 157 13.51 -10.10 -11.24
C ASN A 157 14.93 -9.77 -11.71
N THR A 158 15.55 -8.72 -11.16
CA THR A 158 16.91 -8.32 -11.53
C THR A 158 17.95 -9.35 -11.06
N LYS A 159 19.00 -9.53 -11.87
CA LYS A 159 20.18 -10.34 -11.51
C LYS A 159 21.23 -9.55 -10.73
N VAL A 160 21.00 -8.26 -10.52
CA VAL A 160 21.90 -7.37 -9.77
C VAL A 160 21.90 -7.79 -8.30
N LYS A 161 23.09 -8.00 -7.72
CA LYS A 161 23.22 -8.25 -6.28
C LYS A 161 22.90 -6.97 -5.50
N ASN A 162 22.03 -7.11 -4.49
CA ASN A 162 21.54 -6.01 -3.65
C ASN A 162 21.09 -4.82 -4.51
N PRO A 163 19.98 -4.98 -5.25
CA PRO A 163 19.45 -3.87 -6.04
C PRO A 163 19.01 -2.74 -5.11
N GLU A 164 19.20 -1.51 -5.59
CA GLU A 164 18.77 -0.30 -4.90
C GLU A 164 17.64 0.32 -5.70
N ALA A 165 16.66 0.89 -5.01
CA ALA A 165 15.53 1.55 -5.63
C ALA A 165 15.54 3.03 -5.29
N PHE A 166 15.23 3.88 -6.28
CA PHE A 166 15.21 5.33 -6.08
C PHE A 166 13.93 5.93 -6.62
N LEU A 167 13.42 6.93 -5.90
CA LEU A 167 12.34 7.81 -6.32
C LEU A 167 12.82 9.27 -6.33
N THR A 168 12.55 9.98 -7.41
CA THR A 168 12.67 11.44 -7.49
C THR A 168 11.30 12.03 -7.75
N LEU A 169 10.73 12.68 -6.73
CA LEU A 169 9.43 13.33 -6.81
C LEU A 169 9.59 14.77 -7.32
N ARG A 170 9.00 15.10 -8.46
CA ARG A 170 9.17 16.42 -9.08
C ARG A 170 7.83 17.06 -9.44
N MET A 171 7.58 18.23 -8.86
CA MET A 171 6.42 19.04 -9.21
C MET A 171 6.74 19.94 -10.42
N THR A 172 5.84 20.02 -11.40
CA THR A 172 5.93 20.99 -12.50
C THR A 172 5.72 22.41 -11.93
N ASN A 173 6.50 23.38 -12.40
CA ASN A 173 6.37 24.76 -11.92
C ASN A 173 4.95 25.28 -12.19
N PRO A 174 4.19 25.68 -11.17
CA PRO A 174 2.83 26.19 -11.33
C PRO A 174 2.69 27.51 -12.13
N THR A 175 3.80 28.18 -12.41
CA THR A 175 3.83 29.54 -13.00
C THR A 175 4.14 29.53 -14.50
N THR A 176 4.55 28.38 -15.05
CA THR A 176 4.68 28.13 -16.49
C THR A 176 3.36 27.63 -17.05
#